data_AF-A0A087UKU5-F1
#
_entry.id   AF-A0A087UKU5-F1
#
_cell.length_a   1.000
_cell.length_b   1.000
_cell.length_c   1.000
_cell.angle_alpha   90.00
_cell.angle_beta   90.00
_cell.angle_gamma   90.00
#
_symmetry.space_group_name_H-M   'P 1'
#
loop_
_entity.id
_entity.type
_entity.pdbx_description
1 polymer ?
#
loop_
_entity_poly.entity_id
_entity_poly.type
_entity_poly.pdbx_seq_one_letter_code
_entity_poly.pdbx_strand_id
1 'polypeptide(L)'
;MRSNSRPLTFKANFALAVAIVDVCLFASLSVSLPTKDYWMPNYESISKLGKYASAAVSTDSAPCAVIGKNILAKNGSAVDAAIAVLLCMGVVNPESQGLGGGFLMLIYKRSEKQVYYLDAREVAPEKAHKDMYKGNATLSKLGGLAIAVPGEIAGYSLAHNKFGVLPWKELFQPTIRICKE
;
A
#
# COMPACT_ATOMS: atom_id res chain seq x y z
N MET A 1 25.51 9.46 78.22
CA MET A 1 25.29 8.81 76.90
C MET A 1 25.01 9.91 75.88
N ARG A 2 25.98 10.21 75.00
CA ARG A 2 25.86 11.27 73.98
C ARG A 2 24.99 10.76 72.83
N SER A 3 23.82 11.39 72.64
CA SER A 3 22.97 11.23 71.47
C SER A 3 23.64 11.95 70.30
N ASN A 4 23.97 11.20 69.25
CA ASN A 4 24.71 11.66 68.09
C ASN A 4 23.71 12.17 67.04
N SER A 5 23.35 13.45 67.11
CA SER A 5 22.50 14.13 66.13
C SER A 5 23.28 14.38 64.83
N ARG A 6 23.20 13.43 63.88
CA ARG A 6 23.65 13.68 62.50
C ARG A 6 22.79 14.80 61.89
N PRO A 7 23.38 15.85 61.29
CA PRO A 7 22.61 17.00 60.81
C PRO A 7 21.76 16.61 59.59
N LEU A 8 20.45 16.90 59.68
CA LEU A 8 19.44 16.66 58.62
C LEU A 8 19.79 17.33 57.28
N THR A 9 20.70 18.30 57.26
CA THR A 9 21.09 19.08 56.08
C THR A 9 21.87 18.27 55.04
N PHE A 10 22.60 17.23 55.45
CA PHE A 10 23.38 16.39 54.51
C PHE A 10 22.48 15.48 53.65
N LYS A 11 21.37 15.00 54.21
CA LYS A 11 20.43 14.12 53.49
C LYS A 11 19.60 14.87 52.44
N ALA A 12 19.23 16.12 52.72
CA ALA A 12 18.47 16.95 51.79
C ALA A 12 19.29 17.34 50.55
N ASN A 13 20.56 17.72 50.73
CA ASN A 13 21.45 18.07 49.61
C ASN A 13 21.80 16.87 48.72
N PHE A 14 21.92 15.67 49.31
CA PHE A 14 22.16 14.45 48.54
C PHE A 14 20.93 14.03 47.72
N ALA A 15 19.73 14.13 48.31
CA ALA A 15 18.48 13.85 47.60
C ALA A 15 18.22 14.83 46.44
N LEU A 16 18.54 16.12 46.63
CA LEU A 16 18.42 17.13 45.59
C LEU A 16 19.44 16.90 44.46
N ALA A 17 20.68 16.51 44.79
CA ALA A 17 21.70 16.19 43.80
C ALA A 17 21.33 14.95 42.97
N VAL A 18 20.78 13.89 43.59
CA VAL A 18 20.30 12.69 42.89
C VAL A 18 19.13 13.04 41.97
N ALA A 19 18.16 13.83 42.45
CA ALA A 19 17.03 14.26 41.63
C ALA A 19 17.45 15.11 40.41
N ILE A 20 18.46 15.97 40.55
CA ILE A 20 18.99 16.77 39.44
C ILE A 20 19.73 15.87 38.43
N VAL A 21 20.51 14.90 38.91
CA VAL A 21 21.23 13.95 38.04
C VAL A 21 20.23 13.06 37.28
N ASP A 22 19.16 12.60 37.91
CA ASP A 22 18.10 11.81 37.26
C ASP A 22 17.35 12.64 36.22
N VAL A 23 16.96 13.88 36.54
CA VAL A 23 16.30 14.78 35.56
C VAL A 23 17.22 15.08 34.38
N CYS A 24 18.53 15.25 34.61
CA CYS A 24 19.51 15.44 33.53
C CYS A 24 19.71 14.18 32.69
N LEU A 25 19.69 12.98 33.30
CA LEU A 25 19.74 11.69 32.60
C LEU A 25 18.47 11.45 31.76
N PHE A 26 17.29 11.82 32.27
CA PHE A 26 16.05 11.74 31.51
C PHE A 26 15.93 12.81 30.41
N ALA A 27 16.47 14.01 30.61
CA ALA A 27 16.49 15.07 29.59
C ALA A 27 17.51 14.79 28.47
N SER A 28 18.61 14.08 28.78
CA SER A 28 19.61 13.63 27.80
C SER A 28 19.23 12.31 27.13
N LEU A 29 18.30 11.53 27.69
CA LEU A 29 17.57 10.46 27.00
C LEU A 29 16.43 11.04 26.14
N SER A 30 16.73 12.04 25.32
CA SER A 30 15.97 12.23 24.08
C SER A 30 16.32 11.04 23.19
N VAL A 31 15.64 9.91 23.43
CA VAL A 31 15.56 8.81 22.48
C VAL A 31 14.99 9.44 21.23
N SER A 32 15.88 9.84 20.33
CA SER A 32 15.56 10.12 18.95
C SER A 32 15.06 8.79 18.43
N LEU A 33 13.74 8.58 18.53
CA LEU A 33 13.10 7.52 17.77
C LEU A 33 13.61 7.72 16.35
N PRO A 34 14.25 6.71 15.74
CA PRO A 34 14.69 6.85 14.36
C PRO A 34 13.46 7.33 13.60
N THR A 35 13.58 8.48 12.93
CA THR A 35 12.58 8.89 11.95
C THR A 35 12.43 7.66 11.09
N LYS A 36 11.26 7.04 11.13
CA LYS A 36 10.98 5.87 10.32
C LYS A 36 11.18 6.41 8.91
N ASP A 37 12.32 6.13 8.30
CA ASP A 37 12.59 6.42 6.91
C ASP A 37 11.59 5.54 6.17
N TYR A 38 10.36 6.04 6.05
CA TYR A 38 9.38 5.43 5.20
C TYR A 38 10.05 5.42 3.83
N TRP A 39 10.26 4.21 3.31
CA TRP A 39 10.77 3.96 1.97
C TRP A 39 9.91 4.64 0.88
N MET A 40 8.78 5.26 1.25
CA MET A 40 7.94 6.07 0.39
C MET A 40 7.83 7.50 0.92
N PRO A 41 8.07 8.53 0.08
CA PRO A 41 7.79 9.91 0.44
C PRO A 41 6.32 10.12 0.81
N ASN A 42 6.05 11.02 1.77
CA ASN A 42 4.70 11.50 2.01
C ASN A 42 4.21 12.28 0.78
N TYR A 43 3.30 11.67 0.01
CA TYR A 43 2.67 12.29 -1.14
C TYR A 43 1.30 12.84 -0.75
N GLU A 44 1.28 14.01 -0.11
CA GLU A 44 0.04 14.75 0.11
C GLU A 44 -0.38 15.48 -1.16
N SER A 45 -1.66 15.34 -1.53
CA SER A 45 -2.26 16.18 -2.57
C SER A 45 -2.22 17.63 -2.13
N ILE A 46 -1.62 18.51 -2.96
CA ILE A 46 -1.67 19.97 -2.75
C ILE A 46 -3.11 20.52 -2.74
N SER A 47 -4.06 19.79 -3.35
CA SER A 47 -5.48 20.12 -3.32
C SER A 47 -6.09 19.56 -2.04
N LYS A 48 -6.23 20.40 -1.00
CA LYS A 48 -6.87 20.06 0.27
C LYS A 48 -8.32 19.57 0.12
N LEU A 49 -9.00 20.00 -0.95
CA LEU A 49 -10.38 19.60 -1.26
C LEU A 49 -10.46 18.44 -2.27
N GLY A 50 -9.33 17.93 -2.78
CA GLY A 50 -9.33 16.91 -3.83
C GLY A 50 -9.96 17.38 -5.16
N LYS A 51 -9.98 18.69 -5.41
CA LYS A 51 -10.45 19.27 -6.67
C LYS A 51 -9.30 19.36 -7.66
N TYR A 52 -9.52 18.86 -8.87
CA TYR A 52 -8.54 18.84 -9.96
C TYR A 52 -9.21 19.35 -11.25
N ALA A 53 -8.47 20.12 -12.05
CA ALA A 53 -9.02 20.77 -13.23
C ALA A 53 -9.29 19.79 -14.39
N SER A 54 -8.48 18.74 -14.53
CA SER A 54 -8.49 17.88 -15.72
C SER A 54 -8.80 16.42 -15.42
N ALA A 55 -8.14 15.83 -14.43
CA ALA A 55 -8.33 14.43 -14.08
C ALA A 55 -7.93 14.15 -12.62
N ALA A 56 -8.40 13.03 -12.07
CA ALA A 56 -8.12 12.59 -10.72
C ALA A 56 -7.86 11.08 -10.70
N VAL A 57 -6.99 10.64 -9.79
CA VAL A 57 -6.74 9.23 -9.46
C VAL A 57 -6.78 9.11 -7.94
N SER A 58 -7.54 8.15 -7.44
CA SER A 58 -7.66 7.87 -6.01
C SER A 58 -7.32 6.40 -5.77
N THR A 59 -6.42 6.17 -4.83
CA THR A 59 -5.92 4.85 -4.44
C THR A 59 -5.72 4.84 -2.92
N ASP A 60 -5.57 3.64 -2.37
CA ASP A 60 -5.15 3.34 -1.00
C ASP A 60 -3.67 3.64 -0.71
N SER A 61 -2.85 3.83 -1.75
CA SER A 61 -1.44 4.23 -1.60
C SER A 61 -1.03 5.40 -2.51
N ALA A 62 -0.49 6.45 -1.90
CA ALA A 62 -0.13 7.71 -2.56
C ALA A 62 0.86 7.58 -3.74
N PRO A 63 1.97 6.80 -3.68
CA PRO A 63 2.83 6.61 -4.85
C PRO A 63 2.11 5.98 -6.05
N CYS A 64 1.17 5.07 -5.82
CA CYS A 64 0.39 4.47 -6.90
C CYS A 64 -0.59 5.48 -7.52
N ALA A 65 -1.21 6.36 -6.73
CA ALA A 65 -1.98 7.50 -7.26
C ALA A 65 -1.11 8.41 -8.13
N VAL A 66 0.14 8.68 -7.73
CA VAL A 66 1.09 9.48 -8.52
C VAL A 66 1.43 8.79 -9.84
N ILE A 67 1.62 7.47 -9.85
CA ILE A 67 1.81 6.70 -11.08
C ILE A 67 0.61 6.87 -12.02
N GLY A 68 -0.61 6.65 -11.53
CA GLY A 68 -1.82 6.82 -12.34
C GLY A 68 -1.96 8.24 -12.89
N LYS A 69 -1.74 9.26 -12.05
CA LYS A 69 -1.72 10.67 -12.45
C LYS A 69 -0.70 10.92 -13.57
N ASN A 70 0.51 10.38 -13.46
CA ASN A 70 1.56 10.55 -14.46
C ASN A 70 1.22 9.85 -15.78
N ILE A 71 0.52 8.71 -15.73
CA ILE A 71 0.00 8.04 -16.94
C ILE A 71 -1.06 8.91 -17.63
N LEU A 72 -2.00 9.50 -16.88
CA LEU A 72 -2.98 10.44 -17.43
C LEU A 72 -2.30 11.68 -18.02
N ALA A 73 -1.25 12.21 -17.37
CA ALA A 73 -0.48 13.35 -17.86
C ALA A 73 0.27 13.05 -19.17
N LYS A 74 0.55 11.77 -19.47
CA LYS A 74 1.09 11.30 -20.76
C LYS A 74 -0.01 11.10 -21.82
N ASN A 75 -1.22 11.60 -21.60
CA ASN A 75 -2.41 11.37 -22.43
C ASN A 75 -2.82 9.88 -22.53
N GLY A 76 -2.50 9.08 -21.52
CA GLY A 76 -3.04 7.73 -21.41
C GLY A 76 -4.54 7.74 -21.08
N SER A 77 -5.21 6.64 -21.37
CA SER A 77 -6.62 6.48 -21.01
C SER A 77 -6.79 6.27 -19.50
N ALA A 78 -8.04 6.40 -19.02
CA ALA A 78 -8.37 6.01 -17.64
C ALA A 78 -8.05 4.53 -17.37
N VAL A 79 -8.14 3.67 -18.40
CA VAL A 79 -7.78 2.24 -18.29
C VAL A 79 -6.27 2.05 -18.21
N ASP A 80 -5.48 2.79 -19.01
CA ASP A 80 -4.01 2.79 -18.89
C ASP A 80 -3.57 3.17 -17.47
N ALA A 81 -4.17 4.24 -16.92
CA ALA A 81 -3.87 4.72 -15.58
C ALA A 81 -4.27 3.70 -14.51
N ALA A 82 -5.44 3.08 -14.64
CA ALA A 82 -5.91 2.03 -13.73
C ALA A 82 -4.97 0.81 -13.74
N ILE A 83 -4.54 0.32 -14.90
CA ILE A 83 -3.62 -0.82 -14.99
C ILE A 83 -2.28 -0.49 -14.33
N ALA A 84 -1.69 0.68 -14.61
CA ALA A 84 -0.43 1.09 -13.99
C ALA A 84 -0.55 1.24 -12.46
N VAL A 85 -1.69 1.74 -11.98
CA VAL A 85 -2.03 1.80 -10.55
C VAL A 85 -2.08 0.40 -9.95
N LEU A 86 -2.84 -0.52 -10.53
CA LEU A 86 -3.04 -1.86 -9.98
C LEU A 86 -1.73 -2.66 -9.95
N LEU A 87 -0.88 -2.49 -10.96
CA LEU A 87 0.50 -3.02 -10.95
C LEU A 87 1.30 -2.51 -9.75
N CYS A 88 1.25 -1.20 -9.47
CA CYS A 88 1.89 -0.62 -8.30
C CYS A 88 1.29 -1.13 -6.99
N MET A 89 -0.04 -1.25 -6.93
CA MET A 89 -0.72 -1.70 -5.72
C MET A 89 -0.36 -3.12 -5.33
N GLY A 90 -0.15 -4.01 -6.30
CA GLY A 90 0.33 -5.37 -6.05
C GLY A 90 1.74 -5.44 -5.43
N VAL A 91 2.50 -4.33 -5.44
CA VAL A 91 3.81 -4.22 -4.79
C VAL A 91 3.71 -3.50 -3.45
N VAL A 92 2.92 -2.43 -3.38
CA VAL A 92 2.85 -1.58 -2.18
C VAL A 92 1.91 -2.16 -1.11
N ASN A 93 0.81 -2.80 -1.51
CA ASN A 93 -0.15 -3.50 -0.64
C ASN A 93 -0.32 -4.96 -1.11
N PRO A 94 0.75 -5.78 -1.08
CA PRO A 94 0.77 -7.11 -1.69
C PRO A 94 -0.16 -8.12 -1.01
N GLU A 95 -0.54 -7.88 0.25
CA GLU A 95 -1.51 -8.70 0.99
C GLU A 95 -2.96 -8.52 0.52
N SER A 96 -3.23 -7.46 -0.25
CA SER A 96 -4.58 -7.06 -0.64
C SER A 96 -4.93 -7.43 -2.08
N GLN A 97 -3.99 -7.27 -3.01
CA GLN A 97 -4.20 -7.47 -4.45
C GLN A 97 -2.89 -7.77 -5.18
N GLY A 98 -2.96 -8.22 -6.44
CA GLY A 98 -1.78 -8.40 -7.28
C GLY A 98 -1.95 -9.41 -8.40
N LEU A 99 -0.85 -9.68 -9.13
CA LEU A 99 -0.87 -10.51 -10.34
C LEU A 99 -1.32 -11.96 -10.12
N GLY A 100 -1.29 -12.44 -8.88
CA GLY A 100 -1.74 -13.78 -8.50
C GLY A 100 -3.24 -13.90 -8.21
N GLY A 101 -4.01 -12.82 -8.35
CA GLY A 101 -5.45 -12.79 -8.07
C GLY A 101 -6.32 -12.56 -9.30
N GLY A 102 -7.43 -11.87 -9.09
CA GLY A 102 -8.35 -11.42 -10.10
C GLY A 102 -9.09 -10.15 -9.69
N PHE A 103 -9.68 -9.47 -10.67
CA PHE A 103 -10.35 -8.18 -10.45
C PHE A 103 -11.63 -8.06 -11.28
N LEU A 104 -12.44 -7.07 -10.89
CA LEU A 104 -13.60 -6.62 -11.65
C LEU A 104 -13.37 -5.16 -12.02
N MET A 105 -13.70 -4.78 -13.25
CA MET A 105 -13.52 -3.40 -13.71
C MET A 105 -14.76 -2.88 -14.41
N LEU A 106 -15.24 -1.72 -13.95
CA LEU A 106 -16.31 -0.96 -14.59
C LEU A 106 -15.71 0.23 -15.34
N ILE A 107 -16.06 0.35 -16.62
CA ILE A 107 -15.49 1.35 -17.53
C ILE A 107 -16.64 2.11 -18.17
N TYR A 108 -16.77 3.39 -17.86
CA TYR A 108 -17.67 4.27 -18.60
C TYR A 108 -16.92 4.94 -19.76
N LYS A 109 -17.33 4.64 -21.00
CA LYS A 109 -16.75 5.26 -22.20
C LYS A 109 -17.63 6.41 -22.68
N ARG A 110 -17.23 7.64 -22.32
CA ARG A 110 -17.99 8.86 -22.59
C ARG A 110 -18.36 9.07 -24.07
N SER A 111 -17.46 8.75 -24.99
CA SER A 111 -17.69 8.93 -26.43
C SER A 111 -18.85 8.09 -26.95
N GLU A 112 -19.09 6.93 -26.32
CA GLU A 112 -20.16 6.00 -26.67
C GLU A 112 -21.36 6.11 -25.74
N LYS A 113 -21.22 6.81 -24.61
CA LYS A 113 -22.20 6.86 -23.51
C LYS A 113 -22.57 5.46 -23.00
N GLN A 114 -21.61 4.54 -22.99
CA GLN A 114 -21.80 3.14 -22.60
C GLN A 114 -20.94 2.77 -21.39
N VAL A 115 -21.46 1.85 -20.58
CA VAL A 115 -20.73 1.20 -19.50
C VAL A 115 -20.33 -0.20 -19.96
N TYR A 116 -19.06 -0.54 -19.75
CA TYR A 116 -18.52 -1.87 -19.93
C TYR A 116 -18.16 -2.45 -18.57
N TYR A 117 -18.34 -3.76 -18.44
CA TYR A 117 -17.90 -4.53 -17.29
C TYR A 117 -16.93 -5.60 -17.77
N LEU A 118 -15.81 -5.73 -17.08
CA LEU A 118 -14.82 -6.77 -17.30
C LEU A 118 -14.72 -7.59 -16.02
N ASP A 119 -14.94 -8.89 -16.18
CA ASP A 119 -14.77 -9.89 -15.14
C ASP A 119 -13.48 -10.67 -15.41
N ALA A 120 -12.49 -10.46 -14.55
CA ALA A 120 -11.24 -11.21 -14.52
C ALA A 120 -11.08 -11.88 -13.15
N ARG A 121 -12.19 -12.28 -12.53
CA ARG A 121 -12.18 -13.06 -11.30
C ARG A 121 -11.54 -14.42 -11.54
N GLU A 122 -10.88 -14.92 -10.50
CA GLU A 122 -10.27 -16.24 -10.54
C GLU A 122 -11.34 -17.34 -10.72
N VAL A 123 -10.94 -18.43 -11.36
CA VAL A 123 -11.81 -19.58 -11.59
C VAL A 123 -11.24 -20.85 -10.96
N ALA A 124 -12.11 -21.76 -10.54
CA ALA A 124 -11.69 -23.06 -10.04
C ALA A 124 -10.90 -23.82 -11.14
N PRO A 125 -9.75 -24.43 -10.82
CA PRO A 125 -9.00 -25.21 -11.80
C PRO A 125 -9.78 -26.45 -12.24
N GLU A 126 -9.47 -27.00 -13.42
CA GLU A 126 -10.20 -28.14 -14.02
C GLU A 126 -10.32 -29.36 -13.10
N LYS A 127 -9.30 -29.62 -12.27
CA LYS A 127 -9.28 -30.74 -11.31
C LYS A 127 -9.99 -30.45 -9.98
N ALA A 128 -10.54 -29.25 -9.80
CA ALA A 128 -11.31 -28.93 -8.62
C ALA A 128 -12.60 -29.77 -8.56
N HIS A 129 -12.99 -30.17 -7.36
CA HIS A 129 -14.23 -30.91 -7.14
C HIS A 129 -14.82 -30.55 -5.77
N LYS A 130 -16.14 -30.75 -5.62
CA LYS A 130 -16.91 -30.30 -4.45
C LYS A 130 -16.34 -30.73 -3.09
N ASP A 131 -15.68 -31.89 -3.03
CA ASP A 131 -15.18 -32.50 -1.80
C ASP A 131 -13.66 -32.32 -1.59
N MET A 132 -12.98 -31.50 -2.40
CA MET A 132 -11.50 -31.40 -2.40
C MET A 132 -10.89 -30.95 -1.06
N TYR A 133 -11.66 -30.23 -0.24
CA TYR A 133 -11.22 -29.78 1.08
C TYR A 133 -11.56 -30.75 2.22
N LYS A 134 -12.37 -31.78 1.99
CA LYS A 134 -12.75 -32.82 2.99
C LYS A 134 -13.21 -32.25 4.34
N GLY A 135 -13.96 -31.15 4.33
CA GLY A 135 -14.43 -30.47 5.54
C GLY A 135 -13.36 -29.69 6.32
N ASN A 136 -12.12 -29.63 5.83
CA ASN A 136 -11.04 -28.88 6.46
C ASN A 136 -10.94 -27.47 5.87
N ALA A 137 -11.42 -26.48 6.63
CA ALA A 137 -11.40 -25.07 6.22
C ALA A 137 -9.97 -24.52 6.00
N THR A 138 -8.95 -25.06 6.67
CA THR A 138 -7.56 -24.61 6.49
C THR A 138 -7.05 -24.88 5.09
N LEU A 139 -7.43 -26.02 4.50
CA LEU A 139 -7.06 -26.39 3.12
C LEU A 139 -7.67 -25.47 2.05
N SER A 140 -8.77 -24.76 2.38
CA SER A 140 -9.39 -23.75 1.51
C SER A 140 -8.74 -22.37 1.60
N LYS A 141 -7.77 -22.19 2.51
CA LYS A 141 -7.12 -20.89 2.78
C LYS A 141 -5.61 -20.92 2.60
N LEU A 142 -4.97 -22.05 2.87
CA LEU A 142 -3.52 -22.17 2.91
C LEU A 142 -3.02 -23.30 2.01
N GLY A 143 -1.91 -23.05 1.32
CA GLY A 143 -1.26 -23.98 0.41
C GLY A 143 -1.86 -23.98 -1.01
N GLY A 144 -1.23 -24.73 -1.92
CA GLY A 144 -1.59 -24.71 -3.35
C GLY A 144 -3.01 -25.17 -3.67
N LEU A 145 -3.63 -25.98 -2.79
CA LEU A 145 -5.01 -26.44 -2.97
C LEU A 145 -6.05 -25.32 -2.85
N ALA A 146 -5.70 -24.21 -2.20
CA ALA A 146 -6.54 -23.02 -2.07
C ALA A 146 -6.44 -22.07 -3.28
N ILE A 147 -5.49 -22.29 -4.20
CA ILE A 147 -5.21 -21.39 -5.32
C ILE A 147 -6.20 -21.66 -6.47
N ALA A 148 -6.98 -20.63 -6.82
CA ALA A 148 -7.75 -20.58 -8.06
C ALA A 148 -6.85 -20.08 -9.22
N VAL A 149 -7.30 -20.24 -10.48
CA VAL A 149 -6.54 -19.79 -11.65
C VAL A 149 -6.56 -18.25 -11.71
N PRO A 150 -5.41 -17.56 -11.62
CA PRO A 150 -5.37 -16.09 -11.61
C PRO A 150 -5.84 -15.48 -12.94
N GLY A 151 -6.62 -14.41 -12.87
CA GLY A 151 -7.17 -13.68 -14.02
C GLY A 151 -6.53 -12.32 -14.29
N GLU A 152 -5.76 -11.79 -13.35
CA GLU A 152 -5.30 -10.39 -13.33
C GLU A 152 -4.62 -9.92 -14.64
N ILE A 153 -3.52 -10.56 -15.06
CA ILE A 153 -2.78 -10.15 -16.28
C ILE A 153 -3.61 -10.31 -17.54
N ALA A 154 -4.42 -11.37 -17.63
CA ALA A 154 -5.30 -11.60 -18.77
C ALA A 154 -6.37 -10.50 -18.87
N GLY A 155 -6.95 -10.11 -17.73
CA GLY A 155 -7.90 -9.00 -17.63
C GLY A 155 -7.27 -7.67 -18.02
N TYR A 156 -6.07 -7.36 -17.52
CA TYR A 156 -5.35 -6.13 -17.90
C TYR A 156 -5.07 -6.09 -19.40
N SER A 157 -4.60 -7.20 -19.98
CA SER A 157 -4.33 -7.28 -21.42
C SER A 157 -5.60 -7.06 -22.24
N LEU A 158 -6.72 -7.68 -21.86
CA LEU A 158 -8.00 -7.48 -22.53
C LEU A 158 -8.49 -6.02 -22.41
N ALA A 159 -8.41 -5.43 -21.22
CA ALA A 159 -8.80 -4.04 -20.98
C ALA A 159 -7.94 -3.08 -21.82
N HIS A 160 -6.62 -3.31 -21.85
CA HIS A 160 -5.67 -2.51 -22.61
C HIS A 160 -5.88 -2.63 -24.12
N ASN A 161 -6.08 -3.84 -24.64
CA ASN A 161 -6.37 -4.04 -26.05
C ASN A 161 -7.64 -3.31 -26.50
N LYS A 162 -8.65 -3.16 -25.62
CA LYS A 162 -9.94 -2.55 -25.95
C LYS A 162 -10.00 -1.04 -25.68
N PHE A 163 -9.27 -0.55 -24.68
CA PHE A 163 -9.40 0.83 -24.17
C PHE A 163 -8.06 1.53 -23.87
N GLY A 164 -6.94 0.83 -24.05
CA GLY A 164 -5.60 1.38 -23.86
C GLY A 164 -5.19 2.30 -25.00
N VAL A 165 -4.29 3.24 -24.67
CA VAL A 165 -3.74 4.22 -25.61
C VAL A 165 -2.23 4.17 -25.59
N LEU A 166 -1.61 4.10 -24.40
CA LEU A 166 -0.16 4.03 -24.27
C LEU A 166 0.38 2.64 -24.61
N PRO A 167 1.66 2.53 -25.03
CA PRO A 167 2.30 1.23 -25.21
C PRO A 167 2.27 0.41 -23.92
N TRP A 168 1.92 -0.88 -24.00
CA TRP A 168 1.81 -1.79 -22.86
C TRP A 168 2.98 -1.69 -21.87
N LYS A 169 4.22 -1.67 -22.39
CA LYS A 169 5.44 -1.56 -21.58
C LYS A 169 5.46 -0.33 -20.67
N GLU A 170 4.90 0.80 -21.09
CA GLU A 170 4.91 2.06 -20.33
C GLU A 170 4.11 1.94 -19.03
N LEU A 171 3.13 1.05 -18.98
CA LEU A 171 2.30 0.83 -17.79
C LEU A 171 3.08 0.10 -16.68
N PHE A 172 4.08 -0.70 -17.04
CA PHE A 172 4.87 -1.51 -16.12
C PHE A 172 6.13 -0.79 -15.62
N GLN A 173 6.73 0.08 -16.44
CA GLN A 173 8.00 0.73 -16.12
C GLN A 173 8.03 1.46 -14.76
N PRO A 174 6.98 2.19 -14.33
CA PRO A 174 7.00 2.83 -13.02
C PRO A 174 7.11 1.82 -11.87
N THR A 175 6.30 0.77 -11.89
CA THR A 175 6.32 -0.29 -10.85
C THR A 175 7.62 -1.09 -10.88
N ILE A 176 8.16 -1.40 -12.06
CA ILE A 176 9.46 -2.08 -12.19
C ILE A 176 10.58 -1.29 -11.50
N ARG A 177 10.53 0.05 -11.57
CA ARG A 177 11.52 0.90 -10.87
C ARG A 177 11.37 0.81 -9.36
N ILE A 178 10.13 0.88 -8.85
CA ILE A 178 9.85 0.70 -7.41
C ILE A 178 10.40 -0.63 -6.90
N CYS A 179 10.30 -1.71 -7.67
CA CYS A 179 10.82 -3.02 -7.24
C CYS A 179 12.36 -3.16 -7.26
N LYS A 180 13.09 -2.23 -7.88
CA LYS A 180 14.56 -2.30 -8.04
C LYS A 180 15.32 -1.42 -7.04
N GLU A 181 14.64 -0.43 -6.48
CA GLU A 181 15.16 0.45 -5.43
C GLU A 181 15.09 -0.26 -4.07
#